data_AF-A0A8S3ALW8-F1
#
_entry.id   AF-A0A8S3ALW8-F1
#
_cell.length_a   1.000
_cell.length_b   1.000
_cell.length_c   1.000
_cell.angle_alpha   90.00
_cell.angle_beta   90.00
_cell.angle_gamma   90.00
#
_symmetry.space_group_name_H-M   'P 1'
#
loop_
_entity.id
_entity.type
_entity.pdbx_description
1 polymer ?
#
loop_
_entity_poly.entity_id
_entity_poly.type
_entity_poly.pdbx_seq_one_letter_code
_entity_poly.pdbx_strand_id
1 'polypeptide(L)' 'LCTPVFRGLTCNQFSYVPCGDATCHGTQGHCVANSCICKTGFAGPRCDSTDFCATFPCLNG' A
#
# COMPACT_ATOMS: atom_id res chain seq x y z
N LEU A 1 -9.06 1.58 -26.16
CA LEU A 1 -8.21 2.26 -25.17
C LEU A 1 -9.12 2.90 -24.13
N CYS A 2 -9.04 2.48 -22.87
CA CYS A 2 -9.82 3.11 -21.79
C CYS A 2 -9.23 4.48 -21.43
N THR A 3 -10.02 5.36 -20.82
CA THR A 3 -9.49 6.61 -20.24
C THR A 3 -8.54 6.29 -19.08
N PRO A 4 -7.61 7.21 -18.70
CA PRO A 4 -6.53 6.93 -17.76
C PRO A 4 -6.98 6.39 -16.38
N VAL A 5 -8.25 6.56 -16.04
CA VAL A 5 -8.84 6.17 -14.75
C VAL A 5 -9.72 4.92 -14.84
N PHE A 6 -9.78 4.25 -16.00
CA PHE A 6 -10.57 3.04 -16.21
C PHE A 6 -9.72 1.92 -16.84
N ARG A 7 -10.01 0.68 -16.45
CA ARG A 7 -9.33 -0.56 -16.87
C ARG A 7 -10.34 -1.69 -17.10
N GLY A 8 -9.83 -2.85 -17.54
CA GLY A 8 -10.63 -4.03 -17.87
C GLY A 8 -11.03 -4.09 -19.34
N LEU A 9 -11.50 -5.26 -19.78
CA LEU A 9 -11.90 -5.50 -21.18
C LEU A 9 -13.07 -4.62 -21.64
N THR A 10 -13.87 -4.14 -20.68
CA THR A 10 -15.05 -3.28 -20.90
C THR A 10 -14.89 -1.88 -20.30
N CYS A 11 -13.71 -1.50 -19.82
CA CYS A 11 -13.44 -0.20 -19.18
C CYS A 11 -14.41 0.14 -18.02
N ASN A 12 -14.99 -0.86 -17.35
CA ASN A 12 -15.95 -0.68 -16.25
C ASN A 12 -15.27 -0.67 -14.87
N GLN A 13 -13.96 -0.93 -14.82
CA GLN A 13 -13.23 -1.07 -13.59
C GLN A 13 -12.39 0.19 -13.37
N PHE A 14 -12.61 0.88 -12.26
CA PHE A 14 -11.85 2.09 -11.95
C PHE A 14 -10.37 1.73 -11.69
N SER A 15 -9.47 2.36 -12.44
CA SER A 15 -8.01 2.23 -12.30
C SER A 15 -7.43 3.27 -11.36
N TYR A 16 -8.20 4.33 -11.02
CA TYR A 16 -7.88 5.21 -9.90
C TYR A 16 -8.32 4.55 -8.59
N VAL A 17 -7.57 3.53 -8.19
CA VAL A 17 -7.51 3.14 -6.79
C VAL A 17 -6.03 3.36 -6.43
N PRO A 18 -5.70 4.27 -5.51
CA PRO A 18 -4.31 4.49 -5.11
C PRO A 18 -3.64 3.21 -4.59
N CYS A 19 -4.46 2.30 -4.06
CA CYS A 19 -4.14 0.95 -3.62
C CYS A 19 -4.64 -0.10 -4.64
N GLY A 20 -4.55 0.23 -5.93
CA GLY A 20 -5.19 -0.46 -7.06
C GLY A 20 -4.26 -1.34 -7.89
N ASP A 21 -3.27 -1.94 -7.23
CA ASP A 21 -2.43 -3.08 -7.68
C ASP A 21 -1.49 -3.49 -6.53
N ALA A 22 -1.22 -2.54 -5.62
CA ALA A 22 -0.49 -2.76 -4.38
C ALA A 22 -1.44 -2.91 -3.19
N THR A 23 -1.87 -4.15 -2.92
CA THR A 23 -2.23 -4.52 -1.56
C THR A 23 -1.04 -4.20 -0.67
N CYS A 24 -1.24 -3.45 0.42
CA CYS A 24 -0.21 -3.16 1.42
C CYS A 24 0.38 -4.49 1.93
N HIS A 25 1.49 -4.92 1.31
CA HIS A 25 1.99 -6.29 1.18
C HIS A 25 0.98 -7.35 1.68
N GLY A 26 -0.08 -7.57 0.89
CA GLY A 26 -1.19 -8.43 1.30
C GLY A 26 -2.00 -7.86 2.48
N THR A 27 -1.74 -8.36 3.69
CA THR A 27 -2.45 -8.00 4.94
C THR A 27 -1.58 -7.24 5.94
N GLN A 28 -0.40 -6.75 5.51
CA GLN A 28 0.57 -6.05 6.35
C GLN A 28 0.24 -4.57 6.55
N GLY A 29 -0.83 -4.07 5.92
CA GLY A 29 -1.36 -2.73 6.16
C GLY A 29 -2.77 -2.54 5.65
N HIS A 30 -3.30 -1.33 5.87
CA HIS A 30 -4.61 -0.92 5.39
C HIS A 30 -4.50 0.41 4.61
N CYS A 31 -5.27 0.52 3.53
CA CYS A 31 -5.26 1.70 2.67
C CYS A 31 -6.12 2.81 3.29
N VAL A 32 -5.51 3.98 3.55
CA VAL A 32 -6.20 5.16 4.08
C VAL A 32 -5.76 6.38 3.28
N ALA A 33 -6.71 7.12 2.71
CA ALA A 33 -6.46 8.39 2.00
C ALA A 33 -5.28 8.34 1.00
N ASN A 34 -5.28 7.33 0.12
CA ASN A 34 -4.23 7.08 -0.88
C ASN A 34 -2.86 6.64 -0.35
N SER A 35 -2.74 6.32 0.95
CA SER A 35 -1.49 5.83 1.55
C SER A 35 -1.70 4.49 2.25
N CYS A 36 -0.69 3.63 2.24
CA CYS A 36 -0.68 2.42 3.06
C CYS A 36 -0.29 2.76 4.49
N ILE A 37 -1.18 2.48 5.44
CA ILE A 37 -0.88 2.48 6.87
C ILE A 37 -0.45 1.07 7.25
N CYS A 38 0.81 0.91 7.62
CA CYS A 38 1.40 -0.39 7.93
C CYS A 38 1.09 -0.83 9.35
N LYS A 39 0.95 -2.14 9.53
CA LYS A 39 0.90 -2.76 10.86
C LYS A 39 2.25 -2.61 11.55
N THR A 40 2.23 -2.65 12.88
CA THR A 40 3.45 -2.62 13.70
C THR A 40 4.44 -3.66 13.21
N GLY A 41 5.69 -3.25 13.00
CA GLY A 41 6.73 -4.11 12.43
C GLY A 41 6.86 -4.06 10.91
N PHE A 42 6.03 -3.30 10.20
CA PHE A 42 6.15 -3.09 8.76
C PHE A 42 6.27 -1.60 8.42
N ALA A 43 7.04 -1.29 7.39
CA ALA A 43 7.36 0.06 6.91
C ALA A 43 7.42 0.11 5.38
N GLY A 44 7.54 1.33 4.86
CA GLY A 44 7.64 1.60 3.43
C GLY A 44 6.29 1.92 2.77
N PRO A 45 6.30 2.45 1.54
CA PRO A 45 5.10 2.96 0.85
C PRO A 45 4.02 1.90 0.60
N ARG A 46 4.40 0.63 0.65
CA ARG A 46 3.53 -0.54 0.44
C ARG A 46 3.58 -1.54 1.59
N CYS A 47 4.17 -1.19 2.72
CA CYS A 47 4.41 -2.12 3.84
C CYS A 47 5.19 -3.37 3.42
N ASP A 48 6.11 -3.22 2.46
CA ASP A 48 6.96 -4.30 1.94
C ASP A 48 8.28 -4.44 2.69
N SER A 49 8.64 -3.43 3.48
CA SER A 49 9.78 -3.48 4.39
C SER A 49 9.28 -3.83 5.78
N THR A 50 10.14 -4.49 6.56
CA THR A 50 9.94 -4.63 8.01
C THR A 50 10.46 -3.36 8.67
N ASP A 51 9.71 -2.80 9.61
CA ASP A 51 10.21 -1.74 10.48
C ASP A 51 11.10 -2.37 11.55
N PHE A 52 12.40 -2.49 11.26
CA PHE A 52 13.38 -2.98 12.22
C PHE A 52 13.51 -2.05 13.45
N CYS A 53 13.02 -0.80 13.36
CA CYS A 53 12.91 0.13 14.50
C CYS A 53 11.68 -0.15 15.38
N ALA A 54 10.66 -0.88 14.91
CA ALA A 54 9.54 -1.29 15.74
C ALA A 54 9.92 -2.41 16.73
N THR A 55 10.99 -3.16 16.43
CA THR A 55 11.65 -4.06 17.39
C THR A 55 12.66 -3.28 18.23
N PHE A 56 12.38 -3.12 19.52
CA PHE A 56 13.25 -2.42 20.45
C PHE A 56 14.60 -3.16 20.66
N PRO A 57 15.72 -2.43 20.83
CA PRO A 57 15.83 -0.97 20.83
C PRO A 57 16.24 -0.41 19.47
N CYS A 58 15.47 0.58 18.98
CA CYS A 58 15.85 1.41 17.86
C CYS A 58 17.06 2.27 18.26
N LEU A 59 18.17 2.11 17.53
CA LEU A 59 19.40 2.86 17.75
C LEU A 59 19.26 4.22 17.04
N ASN A 60 18.99 5.27 17.80
CA ASN A 60 18.78 6.68 17.41
C ASN A 60 17.32 7.01 17.04
N GLY A 61 16.60 7.52 18.06
CA GLY A 61 15.33 8.24 17.89
C GLY A 61 15.51 9.68 17.46
#